data_AF-A0A4U8T0C6-F1
#
_entry.id   AF-A0A4U8T0C6-F1
#
_cell.length_a   1.000
_cell.length_b   1.000
_cell.length_c   1.000
_cell.angle_alpha   90.00
_cell.angle_beta   90.00
_cell.angle_gamma   90.00
#
_symmetry.space_group_name_H-M   'P 1'
#
loop_
_entity.id
_entity.type
_entity.pdbx_description
1 polymer ?
#
loop_
_entity_poly.entity_id
_entity_poly.type
_entity_poly.pdbx_seq_one_letter_code
_entity_poly.pdbx_strand_id
1 'polypeptide(L)'
;MRKAFSMMELVFVIIILGILAAIALPRLSLTRSDAQLIAVENDIISTLNALQREVFSQNIAPNSIDGARILELAGLSTSRWIAQNNGIKLAKNGSVDMENDCVSLMQENGKLILSIQPKPDSPLCEKLLKRHPTRKEIPLSTSNAIF
;
A
#
# COMPACT_ATOMS: atom_id res chain seq x y z
N MET A 1 8.11 -35.40 43.52
CA MET A 1 6.73 -35.43 42.97
C MET A 1 6.59 -34.26 42.00
N ARG A 2 6.36 -34.51 40.70
CA ARG A 2 6.13 -33.43 39.73
C ARG A 2 4.67 -33.00 39.83
N LYS A 3 4.40 -31.75 40.21
CA LYS A 3 3.04 -31.18 40.15
C LYS A 3 2.67 -31.04 38.67
N ALA A 4 1.71 -31.83 38.23
CA ALA A 4 1.04 -31.60 36.96
C ALA A 4 0.08 -30.42 37.11
N PHE A 5 -0.11 -29.68 36.04
CA PHE A 5 -1.10 -28.61 35.95
C PHE A 5 -2.51 -29.20 36.14
N SER A 6 -3.35 -28.57 36.93
CA SER A 6 -4.73 -29.03 37.15
C SER A 6 -5.58 -28.79 35.92
N MET A 7 -6.52 -29.70 35.65
CA MET A 7 -7.50 -29.52 34.58
C MET A 7 -8.30 -28.22 34.75
N MET A 8 -8.61 -27.82 35.99
CA MET A 8 -9.29 -26.55 36.27
C MET A 8 -8.43 -25.33 35.95
N GLU A 9 -7.12 -25.39 36.21
CA GLU A 9 -6.21 -24.30 35.89
C GLU A 9 -6.11 -24.10 34.37
N LEU A 10 -6.13 -25.19 33.60
CA LEU A 10 -6.14 -25.15 32.13
C LEU A 10 -7.39 -24.48 31.58
N VAL A 11 -8.56 -24.83 32.12
CA VAL A 11 -9.83 -24.22 31.71
C VAL A 11 -9.82 -22.73 31.99
N PHE A 12 -9.35 -22.30 33.17
CA PHE A 12 -9.31 -20.88 33.52
C PHE A 12 -8.39 -20.08 32.58
N VAL A 13 -7.23 -20.63 32.21
CA VAL A 13 -6.30 -20.00 31.26
C VAL A 13 -6.97 -19.82 29.88
N ILE A 14 -7.66 -20.84 29.37
CA ILE A 14 -8.32 -20.77 28.06
C ILE A 14 -9.45 -19.72 28.08
N ILE A 15 -10.23 -19.65 29.17
CA ILE A 15 -11.29 -18.64 29.32
C ILE A 15 -10.71 -17.23 29.28
N ILE A 16 -9.64 -16.97 30.04
CA ILE A 16 -9.00 -15.66 30.06
C ILE A 16 -8.47 -15.31 28.66
N LEU A 17 -7.76 -16.23 28.01
CA LEU A 17 -7.25 -16.02 26.66
C LEU A 17 -8.37 -15.76 25.65
N GLY A 18 -9.52 -16.45 25.79
CA GLY A 18 -10.70 -16.24 24.97
C GLY A 18 -11.27 -14.83 25.12
N ILE A 19 -11.42 -14.34 26.35
CA ILE A 19 -11.92 -12.98 26.63
C ILE A 19 -10.95 -11.92 26.08
N LEU A 20 -9.65 -12.09 26.33
CA LEU A 20 -8.64 -11.16 25.83
C LEU A 20 -8.60 -11.12 24.30
N ALA A 21 -8.67 -12.29 23.64
CA ALA A 21 -8.69 -12.38 22.18
C ALA A 21 -9.93 -11.71 21.57
N ALA A 22 -11.11 -11.91 22.17
CA ALA A 22 -12.35 -11.30 21.70
C ALA A 22 -12.30 -9.76 21.68
N ILE A 23 -11.60 -9.16 22.65
CA ILE A 23 -11.45 -7.69 22.73
C ILE A 23 -10.29 -7.20 21.86
N ALA A 24 -9.19 -7.94 21.80
CA ALA A 24 -7.97 -7.51 21.10
C ALA A 24 -8.07 -7.65 19.57
N LEU A 25 -8.65 -8.75 19.06
CA LEU A 25 -8.69 -9.05 17.62
C LEU A 25 -9.40 -7.97 16.78
N PRO A 26 -10.57 -7.44 17.17
CA PRO A 26 -11.24 -6.38 16.40
C PRO A 26 -10.41 -5.10 16.33
N ARG A 27 -9.78 -4.71 17.44
CA ARG A 27 -8.93 -3.52 17.52
C ARG A 27 -7.70 -3.66 16.62
N LEU A 28 -7.06 -4.83 16.63
CA LEU A 28 -5.88 -5.11 15.81
C LEU A 28 -6.19 -5.07 14.31
N SER A 29 -7.36 -5.56 13.90
CA SER A 29 -7.78 -5.51 12.49
C SER A 29 -7.96 -4.07 11.99
N LEU A 30 -8.64 -3.23 12.78
CA LEU A 30 -8.85 -1.83 12.44
C LEU A 30 -7.52 -1.07 12.37
N THR A 31 -6.67 -1.17 13.40
CA THR A 31 -5.39 -0.46 13.42
C THR A 31 -4.44 -0.91 12.33
N ARG A 32 -4.45 -2.21 11.97
CA ARG A 32 -3.66 -2.72 10.84
C ARG A 32 -4.08 -2.07 9.52
N SER A 33 -5.39 -1.98 9.26
CA SER A 33 -5.88 -1.36 8.02
C SER A 33 -5.53 0.13 7.94
N ASP A 34 -5.56 0.85 9.07
CA ASP A 34 -5.15 2.26 9.14
C ASP A 34 -3.64 2.43 8.93
N ALA A 35 -2.82 1.53 9.50
CA ALA A 35 -1.38 1.54 9.28
C ALA A 35 -1.03 1.26 7.80
N GLN A 36 -1.74 0.34 7.15
CA GLN A 36 -1.58 0.06 5.73
C GLN A 36 -1.96 1.26 4.87
N LEU A 37 -3.06 1.94 5.19
CA LEU A 37 -3.49 3.17 4.50
C LEU A 37 -2.38 4.22 4.51
N ILE A 38 -1.85 4.54 5.69
CA ILE A 38 -0.78 5.54 5.85
C ILE A 38 0.50 5.12 5.12
N ALA A 39 0.86 3.83 5.19
CA ALA A 39 2.04 3.32 4.50
C ALA A 39 1.92 3.46 2.98
N VAL A 40 0.78 3.09 2.41
CA VAL A 40 0.53 3.21 0.96
C VAL A 40 0.54 4.67 0.51
N GLU A 41 -0.06 5.58 1.29
CA GLU A 41 -0.03 7.01 0.96
C GLU A 41 1.37 7.61 1.00
N ASN A 42 2.15 7.28 2.04
CA ASN A 42 3.54 7.74 2.14
C ASN A 42 4.38 7.21 0.98
N ASP A 43 4.18 5.96 0.58
CA ASP A 43 4.86 5.36 -0.57
C ASP A 43 4.48 6.05 -1.88
N ILE A 44 3.18 6.37 -2.08
CA ILE A 44 2.73 7.14 -3.24
C ILE A 44 3.43 8.50 -3.27
N ILE A 45 3.40 9.25 -2.16
CA ILE A 45 4.04 10.57 -2.08
C ILE A 45 5.54 10.48 -2.33
N SER A 46 6.23 9.50 -1.73
CA SER A 46 7.64 9.23 -1.96
C SER A 46 7.92 8.99 -3.45
N THR A 47 7.07 8.20 -4.08
CA THR A 47 7.17 7.88 -5.52
C THR A 47 6.99 9.10 -6.39
N LEU A 48 5.98 9.93 -6.12
CA LEU A 48 5.75 11.18 -6.84
C LEU A 48 6.99 12.08 -6.77
N ASN A 49 7.52 12.28 -5.57
CA ASN A 49 8.68 13.13 -5.36
C ASN A 49 9.95 12.56 -6.00
N ALA A 50 10.16 11.25 -5.92
CA ALA A 50 11.31 10.59 -6.53
C ALA A 50 11.29 10.69 -8.05
N LEU A 51 10.14 10.40 -8.68
CA LEU A 51 9.97 10.47 -10.12
C LEU A 51 10.10 11.89 -10.64
N GLN A 52 9.48 12.86 -9.96
CA GLN A 52 9.65 14.27 -10.32
C GLN A 52 11.13 14.65 -10.32
N ARG A 53 11.84 14.44 -9.20
CA ARG A 53 13.27 14.76 -9.08
C ARG A 53 14.10 14.13 -10.20
N GLU A 54 13.86 12.86 -10.48
CA GLU A 54 14.62 12.13 -11.49
C GLU A 54 14.38 12.68 -12.91
N VAL A 55 13.11 12.93 -13.28
CA VAL A 55 12.76 13.45 -14.61
C VAL A 55 13.35 14.84 -14.82
N PHE A 56 13.33 15.70 -13.79
CA PHE A 56 13.99 17.02 -13.85
C PHE A 56 15.51 16.90 -13.93
N SER A 57 16.14 16.03 -13.13
CA SER A 57 17.60 15.96 -13.02
C SER A 57 18.27 15.31 -14.24
N GLN A 58 17.64 14.30 -14.82
CA GLN A 58 18.26 13.48 -15.88
C GLN A 58 17.65 13.75 -17.26
N ASN A 59 16.68 14.66 -17.37
CA ASN A 59 15.97 14.98 -18.61
C ASN A 59 15.44 13.71 -19.31
N ILE A 60 14.97 12.75 -18.51
CA ILE A 60 14.47 11.47 -19.00
C ILE A 60 13.17 11.71 -19.75
N ALA A 61 13.03 11.09 -20.92
CA ALA A 61 11.78 11.12 -21.66
C ALA A 61 10.67 10.51 -20.78
N PRO A 62 9.57 11.23 -20.51
CA PRO A 62 8.52 10.74 -19.62
C PRO A 62 7.94 9.37 -20.01
N ASN A 63 8.09 8.95 -21.27
CA ASN A 63 7.61 7.68 -21.83
C ASN A 63 8.52 6.47 -21.56
N SER A 64 9.69 6.65 -20.97
CA SER A 64 10.61 5.55 -20.62
C SER A 64 10.54 5.15 -19.14
N ILE A 65 9.51 5.60 -18.43
CA ILE A 65 9.32 5.29 -17.01
C ILE A 65 8.49 4.03 -16.87
N ASP A 66 9.17 2.89 -16.83
CA ASP A 66 8.54 1.60 -16.57
C ASP A 66 8.30 1.36 -15.08
N GLY A 67 7.42 0.41 -14.74
CA GLY A 67 7.11 0.07 -13.35
C GLY A 67 8.32 -0.35 -12.51
N ALA A 68 9.32 -1.00 -13.13
CA ALA A 68 10.56 -1.38 -12.45
C ALA A 68 11.38 -0.14 -12.04
N ARG A 69 11.43 0.87 -12.92
CA ARG A 69 12.13 2.13 -12.64
C ARG A 69 11.44 2.93 -11.57
N ILE A 70 10.09 2.93 -11.56
CA ILE A 70 9.29 3.54 -10.49
C ILE A 70 9.65 2.91 -9.14
N LEU A 71 9.69 1.58 -9.07
CA LEU A 71 9.98 0.83 -7.84
C LEU A 71 11.40 1.14 -7.32
N GLU A 72 12.38 1.16 -8.23
CA GLU A 72 13.79 1.46 -7.93
C GLU A 72 13.97 2.89 -7.41
N LEU A 73 13.47 3.88 -8.14
CA LEU A 73 13.67 5.30 -7.80
C LEU A 73 13.00 5.70 -6.50
N ALA A 74 11.83 5.13 -6.23
CA ALA A 74 11.06 5.43 -5.03
C ALA A 74 11.50 4.61 -3.80
N GLY A 75 12.42 3.65 -3.97
CA GLY A 75 12.89 2.79 -2.89
C GLY A 75 11.79 1.93 -2.28
N LEU A 76 10.81 1.53 -3.10
CA LEU A 76 9.64 0.81 -2.62
C LEU A 76 9.95 -0.66 -2.31
N SER A 77 9.34 -1.16 -1.24
CA SER A 77 9.46 -2.57 -0.88
C SER A 77 8.70 -3.46 -1.86
N THR A 78 9.38 -4.46 -2.42
CA THR A 78 8.79 -5.52 -3.26
C THR A 78 7.76 -6.38 -2.54
N SER A 79 7.74 -6.32 -1.19
CA SER A 79 6.71 -7.00 -0.38
C SER A 79 5.35 -6.30 -0.40
N ARG A 80 5.31 -5.00 -0.75
CA ARG A 80 4.10 -4.17 -0.78
C ARG A 80 3.76 -3.65 -2.17
N TRP A 81 4.75 -3.55 -3.05
CA TRP A 81 4.59 -3.06 -4.41
C TRP A 81 5.21 -4.02 -5.40
N ILE A 82 4.57 -4.14 -6.56
CA ILE A 82 5.06 -4.93 -7.68
C ILE A 82 5.01 -4.09 -8.94
N ALA A 83 6.10 -4.15 -9.70
CA ALA A 83 6.17 -3.55 -11.01
C ALA A 83 5.24 -4.29 -11.99
N GLN A 84 4.56 -3.51 -12.82
CA GLN A 84 3.83 -3.90 -14.01
C GLN A 84 4.39 -3.05 -15.16
N ASN A 85 4.25 -3.49 -16.41
CA ASN A 85 4.84 -2.85 -17.61
C ASN A 85 5.13 -1.34 -17.43
N ASN A 86 4.08 -0.54 -17.33
CA ASN A 86 4.20 0.91 -17.23
C ASN A 86 3.76 1.49 -15.87
N GLY A 87 3.81 0.71 -14.79
CA GLY A 87 3.30 1.17 -13.50
C GLY A 87 3.57 0.23 -12.34
N ILE A 88 3.05 0.58 -11.17
CA ILE A 88 3.13 -0.26 -9.97
C ILE A 88 1.74 -0.53 -9.43
N LYS A 89 1.60 -1.72 -8.83
CA LYS A 89 0.41 -2.17 -8.12
C LYS A 89 0.78 -2.67 -6.73
N LEU A 90 -0.22 -2.80 -5.86
CA LEU A 90 -0.02 -3.43 -4.56
C LEU A 90 0.33 -4.91 -4.71
N ALA A 91 1.25 -5.36 -3.86
CA ALA A 91 1.79 -6.70 -3.86
C ALA A 91 1.57 -7.40 -2.52
N LYS A 92 1.45 -8.73 -2.59
CA LYS A 92 1.41 -9.65 -1.47
C LYS A 92 2.24 -10.86 -1.85
N ASN A 93 3.29 -11.13 -1.08
CA ASN A 93 4.20 -12.26 -1.28
C ASN A 93 4.83 -12.34 -2.70
N GLY A 94 5.23 -11.19 -3.27
CA GLY A 94 5.87 -11.15 -4.59
C GLY A 94 4.91 -11.31 -5.77
N SER A 95 3.60 -11.28 -5.53
CA SER A 95 2.56 -11.31 -6.55
C SER A 95 1.59 -10.14 -6.34
N VAL A 96 0.75 -9.82 -7.33
CA VAL A 96 -0.28 -8.77 -7.18
C VAL A 96 -1.22 -9.15 -6.05
N ASP A 97 -1.50 -8.22 -5.14
CA ASP A 97 -2.40 -8.44 -4.01
C ASP A 97 -3.85 -8.50 -4.50
N MET A 98 -4.37 -9.68 -4.84
CA MET A 98 -5.74 -9.83 -5.34
C MET A 98 -6.81 -9.43 -4.33
N GLU A 99 -6.52 -9.31 -3.04
CA GLU A 99 -7.47 -8.80 -2.05
C GLU A 99 -7.48 -7.26 -2.06
N ASN A 100 -6.32 -6.63 -2.26
CA ASN A 100 -6.14 -5.18 -2.18
C ASN A 100 -5.74 -4.50 -3.51
N ASP A 101 -5.87 -5.17 -4.66
CA ASP A 101 -5.60 -4.60 -6.00
C ASP A 101 -6.64 -3.53 -6.35
N CYS A 102 -6.47 -2.35 -5.78
CA CYS A 102 -7.26 -1.15 -6.07
C CYS A 102 -6.38 0.05 -6.41
N VAL A 103 -5.10 0.05 -6.02
CA VAL A 103 -4.17 1.15 -6.33
C VAL A 103 -3.36 0.81 -7.56
N SER A 104 -3.39 1.69 -8.55
CA SER A 104 -2.50 1.63 -9.69
C SER A 104 -1.86 3.00 -9.93
N LEU A 105 -0.53 3.01 -9.95
CA LEU A 105 0.25 4.18 -10.30
C LEU A 105 0.98 3.88 -11.61
N MET A 106 0.52 4.47 -12.71
CA MET A 106 1.02 4.14 -14.05
C MET A 106 1.42 5.39 -14.82
N GLN A 107 2.40 5.26 -15.69
CA GLN A 107 2.75 6.27 -16.66
C GLN A 107 1.81 6.16 -17.87
N GLU A 108 1.31 7.28 -18.36
CA GLU A 108 0.54 7.37 -19.59
C GLU A 108 0.81 8.73 -20.25
N ASN A 109 1.30 8.74 -21.49
CA ASN A 109 1.51 9.95 -22.30
C ASN A 109 2.32 11.05 -21.59
N GLY A 110 3.37 10.66 -20.85
CA GLY A 110 4.24 11.56 -20.11
C GLY A 110 3.61 12.17 -18.86
N LYS A 111 2.49 11.62 -18.40
CA LYS A 111 1.89 11.90 -17.11
C LYS A 111 1.97 10.66 -16.24
N LEU A 112 2.06 10.88 -14.94
CA LEU A 112 1.87 9.84 -13.95
C LEU A 112 0.43 9.88 -13.47
N ILE A 113 -0.20 8.72 -13.47
CA ILE A 113 -1.61 8.55 -13.21
C ILE A 113 -1.76 7.68 -11.98
N LEU A 114 -2.31 8.27 -10.94
CA LEU A 114 -2.81 7.56 -9.78
C LEU A 114 -4.31 7.33 -9.97
N SER A 115 -4.71 6.07 -10.06
CA SER A 115 -6.11 5.68 -10.01
C SER A 115 -6.37 4.68 -8.91
N ILE A 116 -7.47 4.90 -8.19
CA ILE A 116 -7.97 4.00 -7.16
C ILE A 116 -9.29 3.42 -7.65
N GLN A 117 -9.35 2.10 -7.80
CA GLN A 117 -10.53 1.38 -8.25
C GLN A 117 -11.38 0.93 -7.05
N PRO A 118 -12.72 0.94 -7.18
CA PRO A 118 -13.59 0.49 -6.11
C PRO A 118 -13.43 -1.01 -5.88
N LYS A 119 -13.23 -1.40 -4.62
CA LYS A 119 -13.14 -2.80 -4.21
C LYS A 119 -13.82 -3.01 -2.86
N PRO A 120 -15.09 -3.47 -2.85
CA PRO A 120 -15.92 -3.47 -1.65
C PRO A 120 -15.43 -4.47 -0.58
N ASP A 121 -14.71 -5.52 -0.97
CA ASP A 121 -14.24 -6.55 -0.04
C ASP A 121 -12.94 -6.17 0.70
N SER A 122 -12.36 -5.00 0.41
CA SER A 122 -11.13 -4.54 1.04
C SER A 122 -11.34 -3.29 1.90
N PRO A 123 -11.12 -3.37 3.22
CA PRO A 123 -11.21 -2.19 4.10
C PRO A 123 -10.14 -1.15 3.76
N LEU A 124 -9.00 -1.56 3.21
CA LEU A 124 -7.95 -0.66 2.75
C LEU A 124 -8.42 0.13 1.53
N CYS A 125 -8.98 -0.54 0.52
CA CYS A 125 -9.44 0.09 -0.71
C CYS A 125 -10.63 1.02 -0.49
N GLU A 126 -11.55 0.67 0.40
CA GLU A 126 -12.66 1.56 0.77
C GLU A 126 -12.15 2.85 1.42
N LYS A 127 -11.17 2.76 2.32
CA LYS A 127 -10.55 3.92 2.96
C LYS A 127 -9.76 4.78 1.97
N LEU A 128 -8.99 4.16 1.08
CA LEU A 128 -8.24 4.85 0.03
C LEU A 128 -9.18 5.60 -0.93
N LEU A 129 -10.26 4.95 -1.39
CA LEU A 129 -11.22 5.56 -2.29
C LEU A 129 -11.94 6.76 -1.65
N LYS A 130 -12.27 6.67 -0.36
CA LYS A 130 -12.86 7.81 0.39
C LYS A 130 -11.91 9.00 0.47
N ARG A 131 -10.60 8.78 0.60
CA ARG A 131 -9.60 9.86 0.68
C ARG A 131 -9.19 10.41 -0.70
N HIS A 132 -9.20 9.56 -1.71
CA HIS A 132 -8.78 9.87 -3.07
C HIS A 132 -9.83 9.38 -4.08
N PRO A 133 -10.98 10.07 -4.18
CA PRO A 133 -12.11 9.61 -4.98
C PRO A 133 -11.91 9.79 -6.49
N THR A 134 -10.95 10.63 -6.90
CA THR A 134 -10.71 10.99 -8.29
C THR A 134 -9.38 10.47 -8.80
N ARG A 135 -9.34 10.13 -10.09
CA ARG A 135 -8.09 9.87 -10.81
C ARG A 135 -7.23 11.14 -10.75
N LYS A 136 -6.00 11.00 -10.25
CA LYS A 136 -5.05 12.11 -10.18
C LYS A 136 -4.02 11.98 -11.30
N GLU A 137 -3.98 12.97 -12.17
CA GLU A 137 -2.97 13.09 -13.21
C GLU A 137 -1.90 14.07 -12.76
N ILE A 138 -0.64 13.65 -12.83
CA ILE A 138 0.51 14.43 -12.40
C ILE A 138 1.43 14.54 -13.60
N PRO A 139 1.57 15.75 -14.19
CA PRO A 139 2.47 15.92 -15.32
C PRO A 139 3.90 15.66 -14.86
N LEU A 140 4.64 14.86 -15.64
CA LEU A 140 6.08 14.65 -15.44
C LEU A 140 6.90 15.68 -16.25
N SER A 141 6.27 16.72 -16.77
CA SER A 141 6.91 17.76 -17.58
C SER A 141 7.90 18.58 -16.76
N THR A 142 8.99 19.00 -17.40
CA THR A 142 10.13 19.74 -16.84
C THR A 142 9.82 21.17 -16.41
N SER A 143 8.56 21.56 -16.31
CA SER A 143 8.16 22.93 -15.97
C SER A 143 7.28 22.95 -14.73
N ASN A 144 7.81 23.59 -13.68
CA ASN A 144 7.15 23.89 -12.40
C ASN A 144 5.62 24.04 -12.52
N ALA A 145 4.90 23.02 -12.07
CA ALA A 145 3.58 23.20 -11.48
C ALA A 145 3.70 22.83 -10.00
N ILE A 146 4.35 23.74 -9.27
CA ILE A 146 4.20 23.89 -7.83
C ILE A 146 2.80 24.52 -7.63
N PHE A 147 2.14 24.13 -6.53
CA PHE A 147 0.79 24.47 -6.04
C PHE A 147 -0.31 23.46 -6.39
#